data_AF-A0A972VZX8-F1
#
_entry.id   AF-A0A972VZX8-F1
#
_cell.length_a   1.000
_cell.length_b   1.000
_cell.length_c   1.000
_cell.angle_alpha   90.00
_cell.angle_beta   90.00
_cell.angle_gamma   90.00
#
_symmetry.space_group_name_H-M   'P 1'
#
loop_
_entity.id
_entity.type
_entity.pdbx_description
1 polymer ?
#
loop_
_entity_poly.entity_id
_entity_poly.type
_entity_poly.pdbx_seq_one_letter_code
_entity_poly.pdbx_strand_id
1 'polypeptide(L)'
;MNLVELGESTDCEYSKEHACLENDFPKFDRVIHCLTSFEETLDEWQLHCLHYADEQEVELGEAEYVDEVTYHSMISISYCPFCGVNLLEHESTGGELHHDK
;
A
#
# COMPACT_ATOMS: atom_id res chain seq x y z
N MET A 1 5.30 -9.18 -3.62
CA MET A 1 4.92 -8.22 -4.69
C MET A 1 5.54 -6.86 -4.37
N ASN A 2 6.38 -6.32 -5.25
CA ASN A 2 6.94 -4.96 -5.11
C ASN A 2 5.94 -3.89 -5.62
N LEU A 3 6.26 -2.60 -5.52
CA LEU A 3 5.35 -1.52 -5.96
C LEU A 3 5.11 -1.49 -7.47
N VAL A 4 6.10 -1.89 -8.29
CA VAL A 4 5.95 -1.97 -9.75
C VAL A 4 4.99 -3.08 -10.11
N GLU A 5 5.20 -4.28 -9.56
CA GLU A 5 4.33 -5.44 -9.79
C GLU A 5 2.88 -5.17 -9.34
N LEU A 6 2.71 -4.47 -8.21
CA LEU A 6 1.37 -4.07 -7.76
C LEU A 6 0.75 -3.05 -8.72
N GLY A 7 1.51 -2.03 -9.13
CA GLY A 7 1.07 -1.03 -10.09
C GLY A 7 0.63 -1.62 -11.43
N GLU A 8 1.37 -2.61 -11.93
CA GLU A 8 0.99 -3.39 -13.13
C GLU A 8 -0.31 -4.17 -12.94
N SER A 9 -0.56 -4.71 -11.74
CA SER A 9 -1.80 -5.47 -11.46
C SER A 9 -3.04 -4.60 -11.24
N THR A 10 -2.85 -3.32 -10.91
CA THR A 10 -3.94 -2.39 -10.56
C THR A 10 -4.09 -1.23 -11.55
N ASP A 11 -3.29 -1.19 -12.62
CA ASP A 11 -3.20 -0.06 -13.56
C ASP A 11 -2.92 1.30 -12.85
N CYS A 12 -2.00 1.27 -11.88
CA CYS A 12 -1.62 2.44 -11.06
C CYS A 12 -0.11 2.68 -11.05
N GLU A 13 0.30 3.92 -10.77
CA GLU A 13 1.70 4.27 -10.46
C GLU A 13 1.84 4.60 -8.97
N TYR A 14 2.76 3.89 -8.30
CA TYR A 14 3.04 4.06 -6.88
C TYR A 14 4.44 4.63 -6.66
N SER A 15 4.55 5.63 -5.79
CA SER A 15 5.83 6.34 -5.54
C SER A 15 6.57 5.86 -4.31
N LYS A 16 5.85 5.56 -3.22
CA LYS A 16 6.43 5.15 -1.94
C LYS A 16 5.42 4.37 -1.11
N GLU A 17 5.94 3.60 -0.17
CA GLU A 17 5.17 2.86 0.82
C GLU A 17 5.51 3.38 2.21
N HIS A 18 4.50 3.53 3.05
CA HIS A 18 4.67 3.85 4.46
C HIS A 18 4.81 2.55 5.25
N ALA A 19 6.04 2.28 5.71
CA ALA A 19 6.32 1.16 6.61
C ALA A 19 6.09 1.57 8.07
N CYS A 20 4.98 1.11 8.65
CA CYS A 20 4.64 1.32 10.05
C CYS A 20 5.55 0.41 10.94
N LEU A 21 6.70 0.90 11.46
CA LEU A 21 7.69 0.08 12.22
C LEU A 21 7.23 -0.35 13.63
N GLU A 22 6.27 0.37 14.21
CA GLU A 22 5.83 0.19 15.60
C GLU A 22 4.71 -0.87 15.75
N ASN A 23 4.14 -1.35 14.64
CA ASN A 23 3.03 -2.29 14.65
C ASN A 23 3.26 -3.41 13.63
N ASP A 24 2.87 -4.63 14.00
CA ASP A 24 2.67 -5.72 13.05
C ASP A 24 1.22 -5.67 12.57
N PHE A 25 1.00 -5.59 11.26
CA PHE A 25 -0.33 -5.64 10.62
C PHE A 25 -0.48 -6.94 9.84
N PRO A 26 -1.70 -7.29 9.36
CA PRO A 26 -1.87 -8.41 8.44
C PRO A 26 -0.82 -8.30 7.34
N LYS A 27 -0.14 -9.42 7.06
CA LYS A 27 1.13 -9.50 6.30
C LYS A 27 1.12 -8.77 4.96
N PHE A 28 -0.06 -8.48 4.45
CA PHE A 28 -0.32 -8.04 3.10
C PHE A 28 -1.09 -6.71 3.02
N ASP A 29 -1.49 -6.13 4.15
CA ASP A 29 -2.05 -4.77 4.17
C ASP A 29 -0.92 -3.76 3.96
N ARG A 30 -1.12 -2.83 3.02
CA ARG A 30 -0.07 -1.90 2.59
C ARG A 30 -0.60 -0.48 2.50
N VAL A 31 0.17 0.49 3.02
CA VAL A 31 -0.14 1.91 2.92
C VAL A 31 0.78 2.55 1.89
N ILE A 32 0.23 2.93 0.74
CA ILE A 32 1.00 3.26 -0.46
C ILE A 32 0.57 4.61 -1.02
N HIS A 33 1.54 5.41 -1.47
CA HIS A 33 1.29 6.68 -2.13
C HIS A 33 1.10 6.47 -3.64
N CYS A 34 -0.11 6.74 -4.11
CA CYS A 34 -0.57 6.57 -5.48
C CYS A 34 -0.50 7.91 -6.23
N LEU A 35 0.28 7.93 -7.32
CA LEU A 35 0.40 9.09 -8.19
C LEU A 35 -0.66 9.07 -9.28
N THR A 36 -0.94 7.89 -9.83
CA THR A 36 -1.88 7.72 -10.94
C THR A 36 -2.70 6.45 -10.84
N SER A 37 -3.91 6.49 -11.41
CA SER A 37 -4.83 5.36 -11.53
C SER A 37 -5.61 5.49 -12.84
N PHE A 38 -5.58 4.47 -13.71
CA PHE A 38 -6.32 4.46 -14.98
C PHE A 38 -6.21 5.77 -15.78
N GLU A 39 -4.98 6.30 -15.88
CA GLU A 39 -4.62 7.56 -16.57
C GLU A 39 -4.96 8.87 -15.86
N GLU A 40 -5.60 8.84 -14.69
CA GLU A 40 -5.86 10.02 -13.87
C GLU A 40 -4.73 10.27 -12.87
N THR A 41 -4.33 11.54 -12.71
CA THR A 41 -3.44 11.96 -11.61
C THR A 41 -4.26 12.10 -10.32
N LEU A 42 -3.86 11.38 -9.27
CA LEU A 42 -4.55 11.37 -7.97
C LEU A 42 -3.76 12.07 -6.87
N ASP A 43 -2.49 11.72 -6.71
CA ASP A 43 -1.61 12.20 -5.63
C ASP A 43 -2.23 12.01 -4.23
N GLU A 44 -2.46 10.73 -3.88
CA GLU A 44 -3.11 10.36 -2.61
C GLU A 44 -2.48 9.14 -1.96
N TRP A 45 -2.71 9.01 -0.65
CA TRP A 45 -2.34 7.80 0.08
C TRP A 45 -3.51 6.80 0.08
N GLN A 46 -3.19 5.54 -0.17
CA GLN A 46 -4.14 4.44 -0.27
C GLN A 46 -3.78 3.35 0.74
N LEU A 47 -4.78 2.80 1.42
CA LEU A 47 -4.68 1.53 2.12
C LEU A 47 -5.14 0.43 1.17
N HIS A 48 -4.23 -0.46 0.83
CA HIS A 48 -4.50 -1.70 0.11
C HIS A 48 -4.70 -2.82 1.13
N CYS A 49 -5.84 -3.49 1.08
CA CYS A 49 -6.06 -4.72 1.82
C CYS A 49 -6.05 -5.89 0.84
N LEU A 50 -5.10 -6.80 1.01
CA LEU A 50 -4.87 -7.94 0.12
C LEU A 50 -5.05 -9.23 0.91
N HIS A 51 -5.85 -10.15 0.37
CA HIS A 51 -5.96 -11.51 0.89
C HIS A 51 -5.30 -12.47 -0.08
N TYR A 52 -4.47 -13.36 0.49
CA TYR A 52 -3.75 -14.39 -0.25
C TYR A 52 -4.28 -15.75 0.18
N ALA A 53 -4.66 -16.56 -0.80
CA ALA A 53 -5.21 -17.87 -0.57
C ALA A 53 -4.26 -18.77 0.23
N ASP A 54 -4.77 -19.42 1.25
CA ASP A 54 -4.07 -20.49 1.95
C ASP A 54 -4.39 -21.89 1.38
N GLU A 55 -3.80 -22.93 1.98
CA GLU A 55 -4.05 -24.32 1.57
C GLU A 55 -5.54 -24.72 1.68
N GLN A 56 -6.25 -24.21 2.70
CA GLN A 56 -7.64 -24.54 2.93
C GLN A 56 -8.54 -23.94 1.85
N GLU A 57 -8.27 -22.70 1.44
CA GLU A 57 -9.02 -22.03 0.37
C GLU A 57 -8.84 -22.73 -0.98
N VAL A 58 -7.64 -23.24 -1.26
CA VAL A 58 -7.38 -24.08 -2.44
C VAL A 58 -8.11 -25.41 -2.36
N GLU A 59 -8.10 -26.08 -1.20
CA GLU A 59 -8.82 -27.35 -1.00
C GLU A 59 -10.33 -27.21 -1.19
N LEU A 60 -10.90 -26.06 -0.80
CA LEU A 60 -12.31 -25.73 -0.98
C LEU A 60 -12.66 -25.32 -2.41
N GLY A 61 -11.66 -25.11 -3.28
CA GLY A 61 -11.84 -24.64 -4.65
C GLY A 61 -12.19 -23.15 -4.75
N GLU A 62 -11.88 -22.37 -3.70
CA GLU A 62 -12.03 -20.91 -3.68
C GLU A 62 -10.84 -20.20 -4.35
N ALA A 63 -9.72 -20.91 -4.51
CA ALA A 63 -8.52 -20.48 -5.23
C ALA A 63 -7.93 -21.64 -6.06
N GLU A 64 -7.19 -21.30 -7.12
CA GLU A 64 -6.46 -22.24 -7.98
C GLU A 64 -5.12 -22.68 -7.36
N TYR A 65 -4.46 -21.81 -6.59
CA TYR A 65 -3.17 -22.09 -5.95
C TYR A 65 -2.92 -21.25 -4.69
N VAL A 66 -2.04 -21.73 -3.81
CA VAL A 66 -1.62 -21.01 -2.59
C VAL A 66 -0.88 -19.73 -2.98
N ASP A 67 -1.14 -18.65 -2.25
CA ASP A 67 -0.68 -17.29 -2.54
C ASP A 67 -1.35 -16.64 -3.78
N GLU A 68 -2.46 -17.17 -4.27
CA GLU A 68 -3.33 -16.43 -5.19
C GLU A 68 -4.01 -15.26 -4.47
N VAL A 69 -4.06 -14.08 -5.10
CA VAL A 69 -4.83 -12.95 -4.56
C VAL A 69 -6.31 -13.18 -4.81
N THR A 70 -7.06 -13.58 -3.79
CA THR A 70 -8.51 -13.84 -3.92
C THR A 70 -9.36 -12.60 -3.60
N TYR A 71 -8.78 -11.63 -2.88
CA TYR A 71 -9.44 -10.37 -2.56
C TYR A 71 -8.44 -9.21 -2.55
N HIS A 72 -8.83 -8.12 -3.21
CA HIS A 72 -8.11 -6.85 -3.17
C HIS A 72 -9.13 -5.72 -3.02
N SER A 73 -8.97 -4.91 -1.98
CA SER A 73 -9.72 -3.67 -1.80
C SER A 73 -8.79 -2.50 -1.53
N MET A 74 -9.26 -1.29 -1.81
CA MET A 74 -8.51 -0.07 -1.65
C MET A 74 -9.41 1.05 -1.14
N ILE A 75 -8.88 1.86 -0.21
CA ILE A 75 -9.48 3.13 0.22
C ILE A 75 -8.42 4.23 0.28
N SER A 76 -8.80 5.47 -0.07
CA SER A 76 -7.97 6.64 0.16
C SER A 76 -7.96 7.03 1.63
N ILE A 77 -6.79 7.38 2.18
CA ILE A 77 -6.58 7.70 3.59
C ILE A 77 -5.68 8.91 3.76
N SER A 78 -5.81 9.62 4.89
CA SER A 78 -4.91 10.74 5.25
C SER A 78 -3.96 10.39 6.40
N TYR A 79 -4.19 9.28 7.11
CA TYR A 79 -3.43 8.86 8.28
C TYR A 79 -3.12 7.35 8.21
N CYS A 80 -1.92 6.87 8.63
CA CYS A 80 -1.66 5.41 8.76
C CYS A 80 -2.66 4.88 9.80
N PRO A 81 -3.56 3.94 9.46
CA PRO A 81 -4.49 3.37 10.42
C PRO A 81 -3.79 2.57 11.53
N PHE A 82 -2.51 2.24 11.34
CA PHE A 82 -1.72 1.45 12.28
C PHE A 82 -0.94 2.34 13.26
N CYS A 83 -0.16 3.33 12.80
CA CYS A 83 0.64 4.18 13.70
C CYS A 83 0.04 5.57 13.98
N GLY A 84 -1.01 5.97 13.25
CA GLY A 84 -1.65 7.28 13.40
C GLY A 84 -0.90 8.47 12.79
N VAL A 85 0.25 8.26 12.12
CA VAL A 85 0.99 9.33 11.43
C VAL A 85 0.12 9.98 10.36
N ASN A 86 0.15 11.31 10.30
CA ASN A 86 -0.41 12.09 9.20
C ASN A 86 0.47 11.93 7.95
N LEU A 87 -0.08 11.31 6.91
CA LEU A 87 0.64 10.95 5.69
C LEU A 87 0.81 12.15 4.75
N LEU A 88 -0.03 13.18 4.88
CA LEU A 88 0.00 14.40 4.06
C LEU A 88 1.09 15.39 4.52
N GLU A 89 1.39 15.41 5.83
CA GLU A 89 2.42 16.30 6.39
C GLU A 89 3.84 15.71 6.27
N HIS A 90 3.94 14.39 6.09
CA HIS A 90 5.22 13.70 5.94
C HIS A 90 5.91 13.94 4.59
N GLU A 91 5.31 14.76 3.74
CA GLU A 91 5.83 15.23 2.45
C GLU A 91 6.82 16.41 2.60
N SER A 92 6.81 17.11 3.74
CA SER A 92 7.51 18.40 3.89
C SER A 92 8.93 18.33 4.46
N THR A 93 9.47 17.15 4.78
CA THR A 93 10.82 17.02 5.39
C THR A 93 11.91 16.51 4.43
N GLY A 94 11.63 16.55 3.13
CA GLY A 94 12.61 16.31 2.08
C GLY A 94 13.31 17.58 1.58
N GLY A 95 14.04 18.28 2.45
CA GLY A 95 15.00 19.31 2.02
C GLY A 95 15.03 20.58 2.86
N GLU A 96 15.92 20.64 3.85
CA GLU A 96 16.92 21.69 3.98
C GLU A 96 17.85 21.37 5.16
N LEU A 97 19.13 21.14 4.84
CA LEU A 97 20.22 21.08 5.81
C LEU A 97 20.32 22.45 6.49
N HIS A 98 20.04 22.51 7.79
CA HIS A 98 20.44 23.63 8.64
C HIS A 98 21.96 23.80 8.56
N HIS A 99 22.42 24.76 7.77
CA HIS A 99 23.75 25.35 7.90
C HIS A 99 23.65 26.49 8.91
N ASP A 100 23.79 26.17 10.19
CA ASP A 100 24.13 27.17 11.20
C ASP A 100 25.61 27.52 11.05
N LYS A 101 25.89 28.78 10.69
CA LYS A 101 27.13 29.48 10.99
C LYS A 101 26.82 30.92 11.37
#